data_AF-A0A1D7XY65-F1
#
_entry.id   AF-A0A1D7XY65-F1
#
_cell.length_a   1.000
_cell.length_b   1.000
_cell.length_c   1.000
_cell.angle_alpha   90.00
_cell.angle_beta   90.00
_cell.angle_gamma   90.00
#
_symmetry.space_group_name_H-M   'P 1'
#
loop_
_entity.id
_entity.type
_entity.pdbx_description
1 polymer ?
#
loop_
_entity_poly.entity_id
_entity_poly.type
_entity_poly.pdbx_seq_one_letter_code
_entity_poly.pdbx_strand_id
1 'polypeptide(L)'
;MKYLKTIITTIVCLTVLTGFTTLNNSKSTDVIILKLMGKKLESAYVINDGKEERFRNGLTGDQALEFFLNDGWSLEGTSVASDAGRFSVVYTLVKN
;
A
#
# COMPACT_ATOMS: atom_id res chain seq x y z
N MET A 1 -13.95 13.82 49.94
CA MET A 1 -14.51 13.66 48.57
C MET A 1 -13.82 14.47 47.47
N LYS A 2 -13.05 15.54 47.77
CA LYS A 2 -12.41 16.39 46.75
C LYS A 2 -11.38 15.62 45.90
N TYR A 3 -10.53 14.84 46.55
CA TYR A 3 -9.47 14.05 45.89
C TYR A 3 -10.00 12.89 45.04
N LEU A 4 -11.12 12.27 45.43
CA LEU A 4 -11.74 11.19 44.66
C LEU A 4 -12.26 11.68 43.30
N LYS A 5 -12.86 12.88 43.28
CA LYS A 5 -13.27 13.51 42.02
C LYS A 5 -12.08 13.79 41.12
N THR A 6 -10.98 14.32 41.68
CA THR A 6 -9.75 14.58 40.92
C THR A 6 -9.21 13.32 40.26
N ILE A 7 -9.14 12.19 41.00
CA ILE A 7 -8.63 10.91 40.49
C ILE A 7 -9.48 10.37 39.33
N ILE A 8 -10.80 10.45 39.46
CA ILE A 8 -11.72 9.99 38.40
C ILE A 8 -11.52 10.84 37.14
N THR A 9 -11.40 12.16 37.27
CA THR A 9 -11.19 13.05 36.13
C THR A 9 -9.85 12.77 35.43
N THR A 10 -8.77 12.48 36.16
CA THR A 10 -7.49 12.11 35.55
C THR A 10 -7.55 10.78 34.80
N ILE A 11 -8.23 9.78 35.35
CA ILE A 11 -8.36 8.48 34.68
C ILE A 11 -9.16 8.62 33.38
N VAL A 12 -10.27 9.35 33.40
CA VAL A 12 -11.09 9.61 32.20
C VAL A 12 -10.31 10.41 31.14
N CYS A 13 -9.52 11.40 31.55
CA CYS A 13 -8.69 12.16 30.63
C CYS A 13 -7.62 11.28 29.96
N LEU A 14 -6.99 10.40 30.74
CA LEU A 14 -5.94 9.51 30.25
C LEU A 14 -6.50 8.47 29.27
N THR A 15 -7.66 7.87 29.56
CA THR A 15 -8.30 6.89 28.67
C THR A 15 -8.73 7.50 27.35
N VAL A 16 -9.28 8.73 27.37
CA VAL A 16 -9.63 9.46 26.15
C VAL A 16 -8.39 9.76 25.32
N LEU A 17 -7.28 10.21 25.94
CA LEU A 17 -6.03 10.49 25.22
C LEU A 17 -5.45 9.25 24.55
N THR A 18 -5.41 8.11 25.25
CA THR A 18 -4.90 6.85 24.70
C THR A 18 -5.83 6.22 23.67
N GLY A 19 -7.14 6.51 23.72
CA GLY A 19 -8.10 6.01 22.72
C GLY A 19 -7.86 6.60 21.32
N PHE A 20 -7.38 7.83 21.22
CA PHE A 20 -7.07 8.46 19.92
C PHE A 20 -5.83 7.88 19.25
N THR A 21 -4.85 7.38 20.01
CA THR A 21 -3.63 6.78 19.42
C THR A 21 -3.90 5.47 18.69
N THR A 22 -4.97 4.77 19.04
CA THR A 22 -5.34 3.47 18.45
C THR A 22 -6.14 3.59 17.15
N LEU A 23 -6.61 4.79 16.81
CA LEU A 23 -7.43 5.05 15.61
C LEU A 23 -6.59 5.46 14.39
N ASN A 24 -5.30 5.73 14.56
CA ASN A 24 -4.37 6.02 13.47
C ASN A 24 -3.74 4.74 12.88
N ASN A 25 -4.55 3.70 12.66
CA ASN A 25 -4.19 2.70 11.66
C ASN A 25 -4.37 3.37 10.30
N SER A 26 -3.35 4.11 9.86
CA SER A 26 -3.15 4.37 8.44
C SER A 26 -3.28 3.02 7.77
N LYS A 27 -4.25 2.86 6.87
CA LYS A 27 -4.22 1.74 5.94
C LYS A 27 -2.81 1.68 5.36
N SER A 28 -2.26 0.47 5.29
CA SER A 28 -1.00 0.24 4.60
C SER A 28 -1.10 0.91 3.24
N THR A 29 -0.07 1.66 2.87
CA THR A 29 0.00 2.23 1.52
C THR A 29 0.02 1.05 0.56
N ASP A 30 -0.87 1.04 -0.43
CA ASP A 30 -0.94 0.00 -1.44
C ASP A 30 -0.23 0.49 -2.71
N VAL A 31 0.72 -0.31 -3.21
CA VAL A 31 1.34 -0.12 -4.52
C VAL A 31 0.75 -1.12 -5.50
N ILE A 32 0.23 -0.62 -6.62
CA ILE A 32 -0.32 -1.44 -7.69
C ILE A 32 0.61 -1.37 -8.90
N ILE A 33 1.11 -2.51 -9.35
CA ILE A 33 1.96 -2.61 -10.53
C ILE A 33 1.18 -3.32 -11.63
N LEU A 34 0.91 -2.63 -12.73
CA LEU A 34 0.28 -3.19 -13.92
C LEU A 34 1.35 -3.49 -14.97
N LYS A 35 1.63 -4.77 -15.18
CA LYS A 35 2.47 -5.27 -16.26
C LYS A 35 1.60 -5.54 -17.49
N LEU A 36 1.85 -4.86 -18.59
CA LEU A 36 1.22 -5.13 -19.88
C LEU A 36 2.17 -5.94 -20.76
N MET A 37 1.70 -7.11 -21.21
CA MET A 37 2.43 -8.00 -22.11
C MET A 37 1.73 -8.06 -23.47
N GLY A 38 2.45 -7.63 -24.51
CA GLY A 38 2.01 -7.71 -25.90
C GLY A 38 3.18 -8.04 -26.84
N LYS A 39 2.87 -8.42 -28.08
CA LYS A 39 3.79 -9.00 -29.08
C LYS A 39 5.04 -8.16 -29.44
N LYS A 40 5.20 -6.95 -28.91
CA LYS A 40 6.30 -6.03 -29.29
C LYS A 40 6.80 -5.10 -28.18
N LEU A 41 6.07 -4.91 -27.07
CA LEU A 41 6.44 -4.00 -25.99
C LEU A 41 5.89 -4.54 -24.67
N GLU A 42 6.79 -4.71 -23.69
CA GLU A 42 6.41 -4.84 -22.28
C GLU A 42 6.43 -3.44 -21.67
N SER A 43 5.33 -3.05 -21.00
CA SER A 43 5.28 -1.80 -20.26
C SER A 43 4.76 -2.04 -18.86
N ALA A 44 5.24 -1.21 -17.92
CA ALA A 44 4.84 -1.22 -16.53
C ALA A 44 4.20 0.12 -16.18
N TYR A 45 3.09 0.07 -15.45
CA TYR A 45 2.50 1.22 -14.77
C TYR A 45 2.53 0.94 -13.28
N VAL A 46 3.05 1.88 -12.51
CA VAL A 46 3.10 1.79 -11.05
C VAL A 46 2.18 2.86 -10.50
N ILE A 47 1.22 2.46 -9.68
CA ILE A 47 0.34 3.35 -8.93
C ILE A 47 0.76 3.25 -7.48
N ASN A 48 1.30 4.31 -6.92
CA ASN A 48 1.74 4.40 -5.53
C ASN A 48 0.92 5.49 -4.85
N ASP A 49 0.21 5.14 -3.77
CA ASP A 49 -0.64 6.08 -3.03
C ASP A 49 -1.62 6.86 -3.93
N GLY A 50 -2.23 6.15 -4.89
CA GLY A 50 -3.20 6.71 -5.85
C GLY A 50 -2.60 7.59 -6.95
N LYS A 51 -1.26 7.71 -7.04
CA LYS A 51 -0.59 8.46 -8.10
C LYS A 51 0.12 7.52 -9.06
N GLU A 52 -0.09 7.72 -10.35
CA GLU A 52 0.69 7.04 -11.38
C GLU A 52 2.12 7.58 -11.37
N GLU A 53 3.08 6.71 -11.08
CA GLU A 53 4.50 7.01 -11.17
C GLU A 53 5.04 6.44 -12.48
N ARG A 54 5.67 7.31 -13.28
CA ARG A 54 6.51 6.86 -14.40
C ARG A 54 7.78 6.24 -13.82
N PHE A 55 7.71 4.94 -13.56
CA PHE A 55 8.80 4.21 -12.97
C PHE A 55 9.96 4.08 -13.96
N ARG A 56 11.02 4.87 -13.72
CA ARG A 56 12.35 4.83 -14.36
C ARG A 56 12.33 4.35 -15.83
N ASN A 57 11.95 5.24 -16.75
CA ASN A 57 12.14 5.14 -18.21
C ASN A 57 12.37 3.73 -18.79
N GLY A 58 11.35 2.85 -18.73
CA GLY A 58 11.33 1.61 -19.51
C GLY A 58 11.65 0.32 -18.77
N LEU A 59 11.57 0.29 -17.43
CA LEU A 59 11.57 -0.98 -16.71
C LEU A 59 10.30 -1.80 -17.02
N THR A 60 10.47 -3.11 -17.09
CA THR A 60 9.38 -4.08 -17.22
C THR A 60 8.62 -4.21 -15.89
N GLY A 61 7.40 -4.76 -15.93
CA GLY A 61 6.57 -4.88 -14.72
C GLY A 61 7.22 -5.76 -13.64
N ASP A 62 8.03 -6.74 -14.03
CA ASP A 62 8.73 -7.62 -13.09
C ASP A 62 9.89 -6.89 -12.40
N GLN A 63 10.59 -5.99 -13.12
CA GLN A 63 11.65 -5.18 -12.52
C GLN A 63 11.10 -4.14 -11.53
N ALA A 64 9.93 -3.58 -11.83
CA ALA A 64 9.23 -2.73 -10.87
C ALA A 64 8.85 -3.55 -9.62
N LEU A 65 8.29 -4.76 -9.80
CA LEU A 65 7.97 -5.65 -8.68
C LEU A 65 9.19 -5.95 -7.82
N GLU A 66 10.30 -6.35 -8.42
CA GLU A 66 11.55 -6.64 -7.71
C GLU A 66 12.08 -5.43 -6.93
N PHE A 67 11.98 -4.23 -7.51
CA PHE A 67 12.33 -2.99 -6.80
C PHE A 67 11.52 -2.81 -5.51
N PHE A 68 10.20 -2.95 -5.57
CA PHE A 68 9.34 -2.77 -4.39
C PHE A 68 9.56 -3.87 -3.35
N LEU A 69 9.74 -5.12 -3.77
CA LEU A 69 10.07 -6.22 -2.86
C LEU A 69 11.40 -5.95 -2.12
N ASN A 70 12.40 -5.42 -2.83
CA ASN A 70 13.69 -5.04 -2.23
C ASN A 70 13.59 -3.80 -1.30
N ASP A 71 12.61 -2.92 -1.51
CA ASP A 71 12.31 -1.77 -0.63
C ASP A 71 11.49 -2.16 0.63
N GLY A 72 11.25 -3.46 0.83
CA GLY A 72 10.57 -4.00 2.02
C GLY A 72 9.05 -4.07 1.90
N TRP A 73 8.51 -3.98 0.68
CA TRP A 73 7.10 -4.23 0.42
C TRP A 73 6.81 -5.72 0.33
N SER A 74 5.60 -6.11 0.73
CA SER A 74 5.12 -7.49 0.63
C SER A 74 4.04 -7.60 -0.42
N LEU A 75 4.06 -8.71 -1.17
CA LEU A 75 3.02 -9.01 -2.14
C LEU A 75 1.74 -9.42 -1.41
N GLU A 76 0.67 -8.62 -1.59
CA GLU A 76 -0.65 -8.91 -1.05
C GLU A 76 -1.48 -9.77 -2.01
N GLY A 77 -1.36 -9.53 -3.32
CA GLY A 77 -2.15 -10.24 -4.30
C GLY A 77 -1.69 -10.09 -5.75
N THR A 78 -2.12 -11.02 -6.58
CA THR A 78 -1.87 -11.02 -8.03
C THR A 78 -3.16 -11.27 -8.79
N SER A 79 -3.44 -10.46 -9.80
CA SER A 79 -4.54 -10.67 -10.73
C SER A 79 -4.01 -10.72 -12.16
N VAL A 80 -4.60 -11.57 -12.99
CA VAL A 80 -4.23 -11.70 -14.40
C VAL A 80 -5.49 -11.48 -15.23
N ALA A 81 -5.41 -10.58 -16.20
CA ALA A 81 -6.43 -10.41 -17.21
C ALA A 81 -5.83 -10.71 -18.59
N SER A 82 -6.59 -11.43 -19.42
CA SER A 82 -6.19 -11.78 -20.77
C SER A 82 -7.33 -11.44 -21.72
N ASP A 83 -7.08 -10.58 -22.70
CA ASP A 83 -8.04 -10.26 -23.75
C ASP A 83 -7.33 -10.17 -25.11
N ALA A 84 -7.89 -10.86 -26.12
CA ALA A 84 -7.47 -10.83 -27.52
C ALA A 84 -5.94 -10.82 -27.78
N GLY A 85 -5.17 -11.66 -27.07
CA GLY A 85 -3.71 -11.79 -27.23
C GLY A 85 -2.87 -10.74 -26.51
N ARG A 86 -3.49 -9.98 -25.58
CA ARG A 86 -2.83 -9.09 -24.62
C ARG A 86 -3.02 -9.69 -23.23
N PHE A 87 -1.92 -9.83 -22.49
CA PHE A 87 -1.95 -10.28 -21.11
C PHE A 87 -1.59 -9.10 -20.22
N SER A 88 -2.34 -8.88 -19.16
CA SER A 88 -1.95 -7.97 -18.08
C SER A 88 -1.86 -8.72 -16.77
N VAL A 89 -0.80 -8.43 -16.01
CA VAL A 89 -0.63 -8.92 -14.64
C VAL A 89 -0.65 -7.69 -13.74
N VAL A 90 -1.45 -7.75 -12.69
CA VAL A 90 -1.55 -6.72 -11.67
C VAL A 90 -1.01 -7.29 -10.38
N TYR A 91 0.03 -6.66 -9.84
CA TYR A 91 0.57 -6.96 -8.50
C TYR A 91 0.07 -5.90 -7.53
N THR A 92 -0.47 -6.32 -6.39
CA THR A 92 -0.80 -5.45 -5.26
C THR A 92 0.22 -5.69 -4.16
N LEU A 93 0.87 -4.63 -3.70
CA LEU A 93 1.91 -4.66 -2.69
C LEU A 93 1.51 -3.78 -1.51
N VAL A 94 1.83 -4.23 -0.32
CA VAL A 94 1.59 -3.51 0.94
C VAL A 94 2.91 -3.28 1.65
N LYS A 95 3.06 -2.14 2.32
CA LYS A 95 4.24 -1.88 3.15
C LYS A 95 4.02 -2.50 4.53
N ASN A 96 4.96 -3.35 4.95
CA ASN A 96 5.01 -3.94 6.29
C ASN A 96 5.32 -2.89 7.35
#